data_AF-A0A0B5AY43-F1
#
_entry.id   AF-A0A0B5AY43-F1
#
_cell.length_a   1.000
_cell.length_b   1.000
_cell.length_c   1.000
_cell.angle_alpha   90.00
_cell.angle_beta   90.00
_cell.angle_gamma   90.00
#
_symmetry.space_group_name_H-M   'P 1'
#
loop_
_entity.id
_entity.type
_entity.pdbx_description
1 polymer ?
#
loop_
_entity_poly.entity_id
_entity_poly.type
_entity_poly.pdbx_seq_one_letter_code
_entity_poly.pdbx_strand_id
1 'polypeptide(L)'
;MSDVLIQNNFLYLLPLMVAIVIVLSTMLFSQRMKHEKIFEDETANFLHGLSYLKPFVWFINPDETDKKVKAQQTLINKAGLHTKLNYRSFISLQILLLIAGLLVYGILFVSLEAWLVLIGFMFNMPIDTTPGGLQNTRLFLAMALLVVMIIPTTLLRMRAKRNDFLFSQDLPLVQLSIILMLRARRPISEVLFELSRTENRYREIFETGYRIYLRDKVEGYEYLRSQFMGTGFEDAIDVLENMGDYSKEESILVLENGLQLLIRSGQEKKRGKAMLGTLFSQFSMMLPFGGVILLGAVPVIVYAFSMLSSGIAPTP
;
A
#
# COMPACT_ATOMS: atom_id res chain seq x y z
N MET A 1 -2.13 -32.11 -43.26
CA MET A 1 -2.25 -30.65 -43.08
C MET A 1 -3.62 -30.23 -42.52
N SER A 2 -4.55 -31.18 -42.31
CA SER A 2 -5.88 -30.96 -41.70
C SER A 2 -5.94 -31.24 -40.19
N ASP A 3 -5.01 -32.01 -39.64
CA ASP A 3 -5.17 -32.56 -38.28
C ASP A 3 -4.51 -31.72 -37.17
N VAL A 4 -3.87 -30.60 -37.52
CA VAL A 4 -3.25 -29.68 -36.55
C VAL A 4 -4.22 -28.57 -36.11
N LEU A 5 -5.35 -28.41 -36.80
CA LEU A 5 -6.38 -27.41 -36.48
C LEU A 5 -7.35 -27.85 -35.36
N ILE A 6 -7.23 -29.08 -34.85
CA ILE A 6 -8.19 -29.63 -33.87
C ILE A 6 -7.69 -29.52 -32.42
N GLN A 7 -6.43 -29.17 -32.16
CA GLN A 7 -5.86 -29.41 -30.83
C GLN A 7 -5.83 -28.26 -29.83
N ASN A 8 -6.40 -27.08 -30.13
CA ASN A 8 -6.56 -26.00 -29.14
C ASN A 8 -7.92 -25.32 -29.26
N ASN A 9 -8.98 -26.09 -29.05
CA ASN A 9 -10.35 -25.62 -29.20
C ASN A 9 -10.82 -24.71 -28.05
N PHE A 10 -9.99 -23.83 -27.47
CA PHE A 10 -10.38 -22.95 -26.35
C PHE A 10 -11.52 -21.96 -26.70
N LEU A 11 -11.93 -21.87 -27.97
CA LEU A 11 -13.12 -21.14 -28.40
C LEU A 11 -14.41 -21.62 -27.70
N TYR A 12 -14.53 -22.89 -27.28
CA TYR A 12 -15.71 -23.33 -26.50
C TYR A 12 -15.77 -22.73 -25.09
N LEU A 13 -14.67 -22.19 -24.56
CA LEU A 13 -14.65 -21.48 -23.28
C LEU A 13 -15.11 -20.03 -23.40
N LEU A 14 -15.16 -19.47 -24.61
CA LEU A 14 -15.55 -18.08 -24.82
C LEU A 14 -17.04 -17.85 -24.44
N PRO A 15 -18.01 -18.71 -24.84
CA PRO A 15 -19.38 -18.65 -24.33
C PRO A 15 -19.47 -18.81 -22.81
N LEU A 16 -18.65 -19.69 -22.22
CA LEU A 16 -18.61 -19.90 -20.76
C LEU A 16 -18.11 -18.65 -20.02
N MET A 17 -17.04 -18.02 -20.52
CA MET A 17 -16.51 -16.77 -19.99
C MET A 17 -17.51 -15.63 -20.10
N VAL A 18 -18.19 -15.51 -21.25
CA VAL A 18 -19.26 -14.53 -21.46
C VAL A 18 -20.43 -14.79 -20.51
N ALA A 19 -20.81 -16.06 -20.31
CA ALA A 19 -21.85 -16.43 -19.34
C ALA A 19 -21.44 -16.08 -17.90
N ILE A 20 -20.19 -16.32 -17.50
CA ILE A 20 -19.65 -15.94 -16.18
C ILE A 20 -19.69 -14.42 -16.00
N VAL A 21 -19.28 -13.64 -17.02
CA VAL A 21 -19.35 -12.18 -17.00
C VAL A 21 -20.79 -11.69 -16.89
N ILE A 22 -21.72 -12.29 -17.63
CA ILE A 22 -23.14 -11.94 -17.58
C ILE A 22 -23.72 -12.28 -16.20
N VAL A 23 -23.41 -13.44 -15.62
CA VAL A 23 -23.88 -13.85 -14.29
C VAL A 23 -23.31 -12.93 -13.19
N LEU A 24 -22.01 -12.60 -13.26
CA LEU A 24 -21.38 -11.67 -12.31
C LEU A 24 -21.97 -10.26 -12.47
N SER A 25 -22.14 -9.77 -13.70
CA SER A 25 -22.73 -8.47 -13.98
C SER A 25 -24.18 -8.41 -13.49
N THR A 26 -25.01 -9.39 -13.82
CA THR A 26 -26.40 -9.45 -13.37
C THR A 26 -26.51 -9.61 -11.86
N MET A 27 -25.63 -10.36 -11.19
CA MET A 27 -25.56 -10.40 -9.72
C MET A 27 -25.25 -9.04 -9.11
N LEU A 28 -24.34 -8.26 -9.72
CA LEU A 28 -23.98 -6.93 -9.25
C LEU A 28 -25.08 -5.89 -9.50
N PHE A 29 -25.71 -5.91 -10.67
CA PHE A 29 -26.79 -4.97 -11.04
C PHE A 29 -28.15 -5.31 -10.42
N SER A 30 -28.40 -6.58 -10.08
CA SER A 30 -29.66 -7.01 -9.45
C SER A 30 -29.79 -6.60 -7.98
N GLN A 31 -28.69 -6.27 -7.31
CA GLN A 31 -28.71 -5.95 -5.88
C GLN A 31 -28.84 -4.43 -5.70
N ARG A 32 -29.87 -3.99 -4.96
CA ARG A 32 -30.07 -2.56 -4.65
C ARG A 32 -28.94 -2.07 -3.74
N MET A 33 -28.07 -1.21 -4.27
CA MET A 33 -27.05 -0.53 -3.47
C MET A 33 -27.72 0.42 -2.47
N LYS A 34 -27.60 0.13 -1.17
CA LYS A 34 -27.92 1.10 -0.12
C LYS A 34 -26.89 2.22 -0.17
N HIS A 35 -27.29 3.39 -0.67
CA HIS A 35 -26.45 4.58 -0.73
C HIS A 35 -26.57 5.35 0.58
N GLU A 36 -25.82 4.94 1.59
CA GLU A 36 -25.50 5.84 2.70
C GLU A 36 -24.23 6.59 2.32
N LYS A 37 -24.34 7.92 2.17
CA LYS A 37 -23.19 8.80 1.88
C LYS A 37 -22.38 8.97 3.16
N ILE A 38 -21.31 8.19 3.28
CA ILE A 38 -20.39 8.24 4.43
C ILE A 38 -19.16 9.09 4.09
N PHE A 39 -18.76 9.12 2.82
CA PHE A 39 -17.60 9.85 2.33
C PHE A 39 -18.01 11.02 1.45
N GLU A 40 -17.16 12.04 1.33
CA GLU A 40 -17.38 13.16 0.40
C GLU A 40 -17.22 12.73 -1.07
N ASP A 41 -16.43 11.69 -1.33
CA ASP A 41 -16.09 11.19 -2.66
C ASP A 41 -17.11 10.15 -3.16
N GLU A 42 -17.66 10.34 -4.36
CA GLU A 42 -18.66 9.42 -4.94
C GLU A 42 -18.07 8.03 -5.21
N THR A 43 -16.79 7.97 -5.59
CA THR A 43 -16.09 6.71 -5.85
C THR A 43 -15.89 5.88 -4.58
N ALA A 44 -15.63 6.55 -3.46
CA ALA A 44 -15.52 5.94 -2.14
C ALA A 44 -16.86 5.38 -1.66
N ASN A 45 -17.94 6.13 -1.84
CA ASN A 45 -19.29 5.68 -1.51
C ASN A 45 -19.71 4.48 -2.37
N PHE A 46 -19.34 4.47 -3.65
CA PHE A 46 -19.58 3.32 -4.53
C PHE A 46 -18.83 2.07 -4.04
N LEU A 47 -17.53 2.19 -3.73
CA LEU A 47 -16.73 1.08 -3.16
C LEU A 47 -17.30 0.58 -1.82
N HIS A 48 -17.81 1.50 -1.00
CA HIS A 48 -18.47 1.15 0.24
C HIS A 48 -19.80 0.43 0.01
N GLY A 49 -20.61 0.88 -0.96
CA GLY A 49 -21.83 0.20 -1.38
C GLY A 49 -21.56 -1.21 -1.90
N LEU A 50 -20.52 -1.38 -2.73
CA LEU A 50 -20.08 -2.68 -3.23
C LEU A 50 -19.68 -3.64 -2.10
N SER A 51 -19.17 -3.12 -0.98
CA SER A 51 -18.77 -3.94 0.17
C SER A 51 -19.90 -4.74 0.80
N TYR A 52 -21.17 -4.34 0.59
CA TYR A 52 -22.35 -5.06 1.07
C TYR A 52 -22.94 -6.04 0.04
N LEU A 53 -22.37 -6.10 -1.16
CA LEU A 53 -22.85 -6.96 -2.25
C LEU A 53 -22.05 -8.26 -2.33
N LYS A 54 -22.65 -9.30 -2.89
CA LYS A 54 -21.90 -10.52 -3.26
C LYS A 54 -21.17 -10.29 -4.59
N PRO A 55 -19.93 -10.80 -4.75
CA PRO A 55 -19.17 -11.65 -3.84
C PRO A 55 -18.32 -10.89 -2.80
N PHE A 56 -18.32 -9.56 -2.80
CA PHE A 56 -17.46 -8.73 -1.96
C PHE A 56 -17.60 -9.00 -0.45
N VAL A 57 -18.84 -9.17 0.03
CA VAL A 57 -19.13 -9.51 1.44
C VAL A 57 -18.41 -10.77 1.91
N TRP A 58 -18.20 -11.76 1.05
CA TRP A 58 -17.58 -13.04 1.43
C TRP A 58 -16.13 -12.92 1.88
N PHE A 59 -15.46 -11.85 1.48
CA PHE A 59 -14.06 -11.60 1.79
C PHE A 59 -13.88 -10.57 2.91
N ILE A 60 -14.96 -9.98 3.41
CA ILE A 60 -14.94 -9.01 4.50
C ILE A 60 -15.15 -9.75 5.81
N ASN A 61 -14.25 -9.53 6.78
CA ASN A 61 -14.44 -10.10 8.11
C ASN A 61 -15.66 -9.43 8.79
N PRO A 62 -16.68 -10.20 9.24
CA PRO A 62 -17.83 -9.64 9.94
C PRO A 62 -17.48 -9.06 11.32
N ASP A 63 -16.37 -9.48 11.94
CA ASP A 63 -15.92 -8.96 13.23
C ASP A 63 -15.00 -7.73 13.05
N GLU A 64 -15.56 -6.55 13.28
CA GLU A 64 -14.84 -5.28 13.20
C GLU A 64 -13.85 -5.07 14.36
N THR A 65 -13.92 -5.91 15.41
CA THR A 65 -13.03 -5.83 16.57
C THR A 65 -11.73 -6.63 16.40
N ASP A 66 -11.64 -7.45 15.36
CA ASP A 66 -10.47 -8.27 15.07
C ASP A 66 -9.20 -7.42 14.89
N LYS A 67 -8.08 -7.90 15.44
CA LYS A 67 -6.76 -7.28 15.37
C LYS A 67 -6.35 -6.98 13.94
N LYS A 68 -6.69 -7.84 12.98
CA LYS A 68 -6.34 -7.65 11.55
C LYS A 68 -7.13 -6.50 10.91
N VAL A 69 -8.41 -6.37 11.26
CA VAL A 69 -9.27 -5.27 10.78
C VAL A 69 -8.79 -3.95 11.35
N LYS A 70 -8.54 -3.91 12.67
CA LYS A 70 -7.97 -2.72 13.33
C LYS A 70 -6.63 -2.32 12.73
N ALA A 71 -5.71 -3.26 12.52
CA ALA A 71 -4.41 -2.96 11.92
C ALA A 71 -4.51 -2.35 10.52
N GLN A 72 -5.44 -2.84 9.69
CA GLN A 72 -5.68 -2.26 8.36
C GLN A 72 -6.34 -0.88 8.44
N GLN A 73 -7.31 -0.69 9.34
CA GLN A 73 -7.93 0.61 9.56
C GLN A 73 -6.89 1.63 10.06
N THR A 74 -6.02 1.26 10.99
CA THR A 74 -4.91 2.10 11.45
C THR A 74 -3.98 2.47 10.30
N LEU A 75 -3.67 1.54 9.39
CA LEU A 75 -2.85 1.82 8.22
C LEU A 75 -3.52 2.81 7.25
N ILE A 76 -4.84 2.70 7.05
CA ILE A 76 -5.63 3.64 6.23
C ILE A 76 -5.63 5.04 6.87
N ASN A 77 -5.80 5.10 8.19
CA ASN A 77 -5.76 6.34 8.95
C ASN A 77 -4.37 7.00 8.84
N LYS A 78 -3.30 6.24 9.04
CA LYS A 78 -1.91 6.71 8.86
C LYS A 78 -1.64 7.20 7.44
N ALA A 79 -2.25 6.57 6.43
CA ALA A 79 -2.16 7.02 5.04
C ALA A 79 -2.94 8.33 4.74
N GLY A 80 -3.70 8.85 5.70
CA GLY A 80 -4.52 10.05 5.55
C GLY A 80 -5.74 9.83 4.65
N LEU A 81 -6.22 8.59 4.55
CA LEU A 81 -7.33 8.21 3.65
C LEU A 81 -8.63 7.93 4.41
N HIS A 82 -8.70 8.23 5.71
CA HIS A 82 -9.87 7.95 6.56
C HIS A 82 -11.15 8.65 6.07
N THR A 83 -11.04 9.81 5.42
CA THR A 83 -12.18 10.54 4.82
C THR A 83 -12.64 9.96 3.47
N LYS A 84 -11.89 9.01 2.89
CA LYS A 84 -12.17 8.42 1.57
C LYS A 84 -12.29 6.90 1.59
N LEU A 85 -11.75 6.22 2.59
CA LEU A 85 -11.69 4.78 2.65
C LEU A 85 -11.82 4.31 4.09
N ASN A 86 -12.65 3.30 4.30
CA ASN A 86 -12.65 2.43 5.46
C ASN A 86 -12.14 1.03 5.08
N TYR A 87 -11.89 0.18 6.07
CA TYR A 87 -11.48 -1.21 5.86
C TYR A 87 -12.35 -1.93 4.81
N ARG A 88 -13.68 -1.83 4.94
CA ARG A 88 -14.64 -2.47 4.02
C ARG A 88 -14.49 -2.01 2.57
N SER A 89 -14.37 -0.69 2.34
CA SER A 89 -14.19 -0.14 0.99
C SER A 89 -12.81 -0.48 0.42
N PHE A 90 -11.78 -0.58 1.26
CA PHE A 90 -10.44 -0.98 0.84
C PHE A 90 -10.39 -2.46 0.40
N ILE A 91 -10.99 -3.37 1.16
CA ILE A 91 -11.13 -4.78 0.78
C ILE A 91 -11.94 -4.91 -0.51
N SER A 92 -13.00 -4.12 -0.65
CA SER A 92 -13.82 -4.10 -1.87
C SER A 92 -13.02 -3.67 -3.10
N LEU A 93 -12.13 -2.69 -2.97
CA LEU A 93 -11.20 -2.29 -4.03
C LEU A 93 -10.25 -3.43 -4.43
N GLN A 94 -9.72 -4.19 -3.46
CA GLN A 94 -8.84 -5.33 -3.74
C GLN A 94 -9.56 -6.44 -4.51
N ILE A 95 -10.79 -6.75 -4.12
CA ILE A 95 -11.60 -7.77 -4.78
C ILE A 95 -12.01 -7.30 -6.17
N LEU A 96 -12.32 -6.01 -6.34
CA LEU A 96 -12.65 -5.45 -7.64
C LEU A 96 -11.46 -5.56 -8.61
N LEU A 97 -10.24 -5.28 -8.12
CA LEU A 97 -9.01 -5.47 -8.88
C LEU A 97 -8.74 -6.95 -9.17
N LEU A 98 -9.03 -7.86 -8.24
CA LEU A 98 -8.92 -9.30 -8.46
C LEU A 98 -9.88 -9.76 -9.57
N ILE A 99 -11.14 -9.36 -9.51
CA ILE A 99 -12.16 -9.72 -10.51
C ILE A 99 -11.77 -9.14 -11.88
N ALA A 100 -11.43 -7.85 -11.94
CA ALA A 100 -10.96 -7.22 -13.17
C ALA A 100 -9.72 -7.93 -13.72
N GLY A 101 -8.79 -8.32 -12.84
CA GLY A 101 -7.61 -9.06 -13.21
C GLY A 101 -7.91 -10.44 -13.80
N LEU A 102 -8.81 -11.21 -13.17
CA LEU A 102 -9.26 -12.50 -13.70
C LEU A 102 -9.95 -12.36 -15.07
N LEU A 103 -10.71 -11.29 -15.28
CA LEU A 103 -11.32 -11.00 -16.59
C LEU A 103 -10.26 -10.70 -17.66
N VAL A 104 -9.29 -9.82 -17.35
CA VAL A 104 -8.16 -9.51 -18.24
C VAL A 104 -7.35 -10.77 -18.53
N TYR A 105 -7.08 -11.59 -17.51
CA TYR A 105 -6.41 -12.87 -17.66
C TYR A 105 -7.16 -13.78 -18.62
N GLY A 106 -8.47 -13.94 -18.45
CA GLY A 106 -9.29 -14.79 -19.30
C GLY A 106 -9.31 -14.32 -20.76
N ILE A 107 -9.41 -13.01 -20.99
CA ILE A 107 -9.32 -12.41 -22.34
C ILE A 107 -7.95 -12.71 -22.95
N LEU A 108 -6.87 -12.46 -22.21
CA LEU A 108 -5.52 -12.71 -22.67
C LEU A 108 -5.25 -14.19 -22.87
N PHE A 109 -5.79 -15.08 -22.04
CA PHE A 109 -5.62 -16.52 -22.14
C PHE A 109 -6.16 -17.06 -23.47
N VAL A 110 -7.35 -16.60 -23.86
CA VAL A 110 -8.00 -17.01 -25.12
C VAL A 110 -7.33 -16.36 -26.34
N SER A 111 -6.90 -15.10 -26.22
CA SER A 111 -6.31 -14.35 -27.33
C SER A 111 -4.78 -14.43 -27.43
N LEU A 112 -4.11 -15.11 -26.49
CA LEU A 112 -2.65 -15.11 -26.33
C LEU A 112 -1.92 -15.51 -27.62
N GLU A 113 -2.42 -16.53 -28.29
CA GLU A 113 -1.82 -17.07 -29.51
C GLU A 113 -1.86 -16.06 -30.65
N ALA A 114 -3.01 -15.41 -30.85
CA ALA A 114 -3.16 -14.34 -31.85
C ALA A 114 -2.26 -13.14 -31.53
N TRP A 115 -2.16 -12.76 -30.26
CA TRP A 115 -1.27 -11.68 -29.82
C TRP A 115 0.21 -12.02 -30.04
N LEU A 116 0.64 -13.24 -29.71
CA LEU A 116 2.01 -13.68 -29.92
C LEU A 116 2.38 -13.72 -31.40
N VAL A 117 1.50 -14.23 -32.27
CA VAL A 117 1.72 -14.22 -33.73
C VAL A 117 1.86 -12.79 -34.25
N LEU A 118 1.02 -11.85 -33.78
CA LEU A 118 1.09 -10.45 -34.16
C LEU A 118 2.41 -9.80 -33.71
N ILE A 119 2.84 -10.05 -32.47
CA ILE A 119 4.12 -9.54 -31.95
C ILE A 119 5.29 -10.13 -32.73
N GLY A 120 5.27 -11.44 -33.02
CA GLY A 120 6.30 -12.12 -33.80
C GLY A 120 6.41 -11.56 -35.21
N PHE A 121 5.27 -11.24 -35.82
CA PHE A 121 5.21 -10.55 -37.11
C PHE A 121 5.76 -9.12 -37.03
N MET A 122 5.36 -8.32 -36.03
CA MET A 122 5.80 -6.91 -35.92
C MET A 122 7.30 -6.77 -35.61
N PHE A 123 7.88 -7.70 -34.85
CA PHE A 123 9.27 -7.61 -34.38
C PHE A 123 10.21 -8.62 -35.05
N ASN A 124 9.73 -9.41 -36.01
CA ASN A 124 10.49 -10.46 -36.72
C ASN A 124 11.24 -11.40 -35.75
N MET A 125 10.61 -11.74 -34.62
CA MET A 125 11.19 -12.62 -33.61
C MET A 125 10.65 -14.03 -33.77
N PRO A 126 11.50 -15.08 -33.67
CA PRO A 126 11.05 -16.46 -33.61
C PRO A 126 10.35 -16.68 -32.27
N ILE A 127 9.02 -16.63 -32.26
CA ILE A 127 8.23 -16.90 -31.07
C ILE A 127 7.88 -18.38 -31.05
N ASP A 128 8.24 -19.03 -29.96
CA ASP A 128 7.88 -20.41 -29.70
C ASP A 128 6.37 -20.50 -29.42
N THR A 129 5.64 -20.94 -30.44
CA THR A 129 4.19 -21.20 -30.39
C THR A 129 3.89 -22.67 -30.10
N THR A 130 4.88 -23.46 -29.70
CA THR A 130 4.65 -24.84 -29.30
C THR A 130 3.71 -24.90 -28.08
N PRO A 131 2.93 -26.00 -27.92
CA PRO A 131 2.01 -26.14 -26.79
C PRO A 131 2.67 -25.96 -25.42
N GLY A 132 3.94 -26.38 -25.27
CA GLY A 132 4.71 -26.21 -24.04
C GLY A 132 5.13 -24.74 -23.79
N GLY A 133 5.58 -24.04 -24.84
CA GLY A 133 5.91 -22.61 -24.77
C GLY A 133 4.69 -21.76 -24.38
N LEU A 134 3.55 -21.99 -25.03
CA LEU A 134 2.29 -21.30 -24.76
C LEU A 134 1.79 -21.52 -23.33
N GLN A 135 1.92 -22.74 -22.79
CA GLN A 135 1.51 -23.04 -21.41
C GLN A 135 2.39 -22.30 -20.40
N ASN A 136 3.70 -22.25 -20.63
CA ASN A 136 4.64 -21.51 -19.78
C ASN A 136 4.34 -19.99 -19.79
N THR A 137 4.06 -19.41 -20.95
CA THR A 137 3.70 -17.99 -21.06
C THR A 137 2.38 -17.68 -20.35
N ARG A 138 1.37 -18.56 -20.45
CA ARG A 138 0.08 -18.42 -19.74
C ARG A 138 0.25 -18.47 -18.22
N LEU A 139 1.13 -19.35 -17.73
CA LEU A 139 1.43 -19.47 -16.30
C LEU A 139 2.20 -18.24 -15.80
N PHE A 140 3.17 -17.75 -16.57
CA PHE A 140 3.86 -16.49 -16.26
C PHE A 140 2.90 -15.30 -16.21
N LEU A 141 1.99 -15.19 -17.18
CA LEU A 141 0.96 -14.15 -17.20
C LEU A 141 0.05 -14.23 -15.96
N ALA A 142 -0.35 -15.44 -15.56
CA ALA A 142 -1.16 -15.65 -14.35
C ALA A 142 -0.42 -15.18 -13.09
N MET A 143 0.87 -15.54 -12.95
CA MET A 143 1.70 -15.10 -11.83
C MET A 143 1.85 -13.57 -11.81
N ALA A 144 2.14 -12.95 -12.96
CA ALA A 144 2.26 -11.50 -13.07
C ALA A 144 0.97 -10.78 -12.63
N LEU A 145 -0.18 -11.32 -13.01
CA LEU A 145 -1.49 -10.76 -12.66
C LEU A 145 -1.85 -10.93 -11.19
N LEU A 146 -1.41 -12.02 -10.54
CA LEU A 146 -1.54 -12.18 -9.09
C LEU A 146 -0.71 -11.16 -8.31
N VAL A 147 0.47 -10.78 -8.81
CA VAL A 147 1.30 -9.72 -8.19
C VAL A 147 0.59 -8.37 -8.21
N VAL A 148 -0.26 -8.09 -9.20
CA VAL A 148 -1.06 -6.85 -9.27
C VAL A 148 -1.97 -6.70 -8.04
N MET A 149 -2.44 -7.81 -7.45
CA MET A 149 -3.26 -7.78 -6.23
C MET A 149 -2.51 -7.22 -5.01
N ILE A 150 -1.17 -7.27 -5.01
CA ILE A 150 -0.33 -6.78 -3.91
C ILE A 150 -0.13 -5.25 -4.00
N ILE A 151 -0.34 -4.66 -5.18
CA ILE A 151 -0.13 -3.23 -5.43
C ILE A 151 -0.90 -2.31 -4.47
N PRO A 152 -2.22 -2.49 -4.21
CA PRO A 152 -2.98 -1.59 -3.35
C PRO A 152 -2.44 -1.58 -1.92
N THR A 153 -2.09 -2.74 -1.38
CA THR A 153 -1.50 -2.84 -0.03
C THR A 153 -0.14 -2.18 0.06
N THR A 154 0.66 -2.32 -1.00
CA THR A 154 2.01 -1.76 -1.07
C THR A 154 1.94 -0.24 -1.18
N LEU A 155 1.08 0.29 -2.06
CA LEU A 155 0.83 1.72 -2.19
C LEU A 155 0.31 2.33 -0.88
N LEU A 156 -0.61 1.65 -0.20
CA LEU A 156 -1.14 2.12 1.08
C LEU A 156 -0.05 2.15 2.17
N ARG A 157 0.78 1.11 2.26
CA ARG A 157 1.94 1.08 3.18
C ARG A 157 2.98 2.14 2.83
N MET A 158 3.26 2.36 1.56
CA MET A 158 4.19 3.41 1.12
C MET A 158 3.66 4.80 1.46
N ARG A 159 2.36 5.05 1.23
CA ARG A 159 1.72 6.32 1.56
C ARG A 159 1.66 6.55 3.08
N ALA A 160 1.30 5.52 3.86
CA ALA A 160 1.37 5.56 5.32
C ALA A 160 2.78 5.88 5.81
N LYS A 161 3.82 5.18 5.32
CA LYS A 161 5.21 5.47 5.67
C LYS A 161 5.65 6.90 5.28
N ARG A 162 5.22 7.39 4.12
CA ARG A 162 5.53 8.75 3.67
C ARG A 162 4.85 9.79 4.56
N ASN A 163 3.60 9.55 4.93
CA ASN A 163 2.84 10.45 5.78
C ASN A 163 3.35 10.43 7.22
N ASP A 164 3.64 9.24 7.78
CA ASP A 164 4.30 9.08 9.09
C ASP A 164 5.67 9.78 9.13
N PHE A 165 6.42 9.76 8.02
CA PHE A 165 7.69 10.47 7.91
C PHE A 165 7.52 11.99 7.87
N LEU A 166 6.55 12.50 7.13
CA LEU A 166 6.23 13.93 7.10
C LEU A 166 5.69 14.40 8.45
N PHE A 167 4.81 13.61 9.07
CA PHE A 167 4.31 13.80 10.43
C PHE A 167 5.51 13.86 11.40
N SER A 168 6.41 12.87 11.39
CA SER A 168 7.61 12.91 12.25
C SER A 168 8.51 14.14 12.05
N GLN A 169 8.51 14.77 10.87
CA GLN A 169 9.35 15.95 10.59
C GLN A 169 8.78 17.25 11.15
N ASP A 170 7.46 17.37 11.23
CA ASP A 170 6.81 18.61 11.69
C ASP A 170 6.62 18.62 13.22
N LEU A 171 6.70 17.45 13.89
CA LEU A 171 6.57 17.33 15.36
C LEU A 171 7.60 18.15 16.16
N PRO A 172 8.91 18.20 15.79
CA PRO A 172 9.87 19.07 16.46
C PRO A 172 9.45 20.54 16.47
N LEU A 173 8.82 21.02 15.39
CA LEU A 173 8.37 22.41 15.31
C LEU A 173 7.24 22.68 16.31
N VAL A 174 6.28 21.76 16.41
CA VAL A 174 5.17 21.83 17.37
C VAL A 174 5.69 21.79 18.81
N GLN A 175 6.63 20.89 19.11
CA GLN A 175 7.22 20.78 20.44
C GLN A 175 8.01 22.04 20.82
N LEU A 176 8.73 22.63 19.88
CA LEU A 176 9.41 23.91 20.07
C LEU A 176 8.40 25.03 20.36
N SER A 177 7.29 25.10 19.62
CA SER A 177 6.21 26.06 19.88
C SER A 177 5.64 25.92 21.29
N ILE A 178 5.42 24.69 21.76
CA ILE A 178 4.99 24.41 23.15
C ILE A 178 6.01 24.94 24.16
N ILE A 179 7.29 24.60 24.00
CA ILE A 179 8.37 25.06 24.90
C ILE A 179 8.41 26.59 24.98
N LEU A 180 8.33 27.28 23.84
CA LEU A 180 8.35 28.74 23.78
C LEU A 180 7.16 29.37 24.50
N MET A 181 5.94 28.83 24.30
CA MET A 181 4.74 29.32 24.96
C MET A 181 4.76 29.07 26.48
N LEU A 182 5.26 27.90 26.90
CA LEU A 182 5.41 27.58 28.32
C LEU A 182 6.43 28.51 28.99
N ARG A 183 7.55 28.81 28.33
CA ARG A 183 8.58 29.76 28.78
C ARG A 183 8.03 31.20 28.85
N ALA A 184 7.12 31.57 27.93
CA ALA A 184 6.38 32.83 27.98
C ALA A 184 5.28 32.88 29.06
N ARG A 185 5.26 31.91 29.98
CA ARG A 185 4.31 31.80 31.10
C ARG A 185 2.84 31.60 30.70
N ARG A 186 2.55 31.17 29.48
CA ARG A 186 1.18 30.83 29.07
C ARG A 186 0.66 29.58 29.82
N PRO A 187 -0.64 29.53 30.17
CA PRO A 187 -1.29 28.34 30.71
C PRO A 187 -1.49 27.28 29.62
N ILE A 188 -1.62 26.01 30.03
CA ILE A 188 -1.74 24.88 29.09
C ILE A 188 -2.99 25.00 28.21
N SER A 189 -4.09 25.53 28.75
CA SER A 189 -5.30 25.79 27.98
C SER A 189 -5.07 26.74 26.81
N GLU A 190 -4.26 27.79 27.00
CA GLU A 190 -3.87 28.70 25.92
C GLU A 190 -2.91 28.04 24.94
N VAL A 191 -1.98 27.21 25.43
CA VAL A 191 -1.08 26.44 24.56
C VAL A 191 -1.88 25.53 23.63
N LEU A 192 -2.82 24.75 24.16
CA LEU A 192 -3.67 23.86 23.35
C LEU A 192 -4.57 24.65 22.39
N PHE A 193 -5.10 25.79 22.84
CA PHE A 193 -5.89 26.68 21.99
C PHE A 193 -5.08 27.24 20.81
N GLU A 194 -3.86 27.74 21.05
CA GLU A 194 -3.00 28.27 19.99
C GLU A 194 -2.60 27.17 19.00
N LEU A 195 -2.31 25.95 19.49
CA LEU A 195 -2.04 24.80 18.63
C LEU A 195 -3.25 24.41 17.77
N SER A 196 -4.48 24.59 18.28
CA SER A 196 -5.71 24.37 17.51
C SER A 196 -5.96 25.42 16.43
N ARG A 197 -5.35 26.61 16.54
CA ARG A 197 -5.53 27.71 15.58
C ARG A 197 -4.37 27.86 14.60
N THR A 198 -3.20 27.34 14.95
CA THR A 198 -2.01 27.38 14.10
C THR A 198 -2.25 26.57 12.82
N GLU A 199 -2.00 27.16 11.65
CA GLU A 199 -2.05 26.46 10.37
C GLU A 199 -0.90 25.45 10.25
N ASN A 200 -1.09 24.29 10.86
CA ASN A 200 -0.19 23.16 10.77
C ASN A 200 -0.97 21.89 10.44
N ARG A 201 -0.25 20.80 10.13
CA ARG A 201 -0.83 19.49 9.81
C ARG A 201 -1.60 18.87 10.99
N TYR A 202 -1.40 19.37 12.20
CA TYR A 202 -2.00 18.88 13.44
C TYR A 202 -3.18 19.71 13.91
N ARG A 203 -3.57 20.76 13.16
CA ARG A 203 -4.61 21.70 13.56
C ARG A 203 -5.89 20.99 13.96
N GLU A 204 -6.37 20.07 13.12
CA GLU A 204 -7.60 19.31 13.37
C GLU A 204 -7.51 18.38 14.58
N ILE A 205 -6.32 17.80 14.82
CA ILE A 205 -6.03 16.95 15.98
C ILE A 205 -6.09 17.79 17.26
N PHE A 206 -5.42 18.94 17.28
CA PHE A 206 -5.44 19.84 18.43
C PHE A 206 -6.79 20.53 18.61
N GLU A 207 -7.53 20.81 17.55
CA GLU A 207 -8.88 21.37 17.61
C GLU A 207 -9.86 20.39 18.25
N THR A 208 -9.85 19.13 17.79
CA THR A 208 -10.69 18.08 18.38
C THR A 208 -10.28 17.81 19.82
N GLY A 209 -8.98 17.67 20.08
CA GLY A 209 -8.45 17.44 21.43
C GLY A 209 -8.75 18.60 22.38
N TYR A 210 -8.64 19.85 21.93
CA TYR A 210 -8.98 21.03 22.73
C TYR A 210 -10.47 21.09 23.07
N ARG A 211 -11.36 20.80 22.11
CA ARG A 211 -12.81 20.74 22.36
C ARG A 211 -13.17 19.68 23.40
N ILE A 212 -12.53 18.50 23.33
CA ILE A 212 -12.71 17.44 24.33
C ILE A 212 -12.14 17.90 25.68
N TYR A 213 -10.94 18.48 25.70
CA TYR A 213 -10.26 18.99 26.90
C TYR A 213 -11.10 20.02 27.67
N LEU A 214 -11.85 20.89 26.97
CA LEU A 214 -12.76 21.84 27.60
C LEU A 214 -13.94 21.17 28.34
N ARG A 215 -14.34 19.98 27.90
CA ARG A 215 -15.41 19.19 28.53
C ARG A 215 -14.87 18.32 29.64
N ASP A 216 -13.81 17.56 29.36
CA ASP A 216 -13.12 16.66 30.27
C ASP A 216 -11.62 16.69 29.96
N LYS A 217 -10.82 17.12 30.94
CA LYS A 217 -9.37 17.27 30.80
C LYS A 217 -8.70 15.93 30.56
N VAL A 218 -9.11 14.87 31.27
CA VAL A 218 -8.50 13.54 31.19
C VAL A 218 -8.80 12.93 29.83
N GLU A 219 -10.06 12.98 29.40
CA GLU A 219 -10.48 12.50 28.07
C GLU A 219 -9.77 13.26 26.95
N GLY A 220 -9.54 14.57 27.13
CA GLY A 220 -8.81 15.40 26.16
C GLY A 220 -7.35 14.98 25.97
N TYR A 221 -6.64 14.72 27.07
CA TYR A 221 -5.27 14.22 27.00
C TYR A 221 -5.20 12.78 26.47
N GLU A 222 -6.13 11.91 26.84
CA GLU A 222 -6.19 10.54 26.31
C GLU A 222 -6.44 10.52 24.79
N TYR A 223 -7.32 11.39 24.30
CA TYR A 223 -7.49 11.59 22.87
C TYR A 223 -6.19 12.05 22.20
N LEU A 224 -5.53 13.09 22.71
CA LEU A 224 -4.28 13.59 22.14
C LEU A 224 -3.19 12.50 22.15
N ARG A 225 -3.05 11.77 23.25
CA ARG A 225 -2.12 10.62 23.38
C ARG A 225 -2.38 9.58 22.29
N SER A 226 -3.65 9.21 22.08
CA SER A 226 -4.03 8.23 21.06
C SER A 226 -3.65 8.65 19.64
N GLN A 227 -3.70 9.97 19.34
CA GLN A 227 -3.37 10.51 18.02
C GLN A 227 -1.85 10.59 17.78
N PHE A 228 -1.06 10.76 18.84
CA PHE A 228 0.41 10.84 18.78
C PHE A 228 1.12 9.53 19.18
N MET A 229 0.36 8.44 19.33
CA MET A 229 0.90 7.15 19.79
C MET A 229 2.02 6.65 18.88
N GLY A 230 3.20 6.41 19.47
CA GLY A 230 4.38 5.90 18.76
C GLY A 230 5.09 6.89 17.85
N THR A 231 4.79 8.20 17.94
CA THR A 231 5.50 9.25 17.20
C THR A 231 6.59 9.96 17.99
N GLY A 232 6.78 9.59 19.26
CA GLY A 232 7.74 10.21 20.20
C GLY A 232 7.28 11.56 20.77
N PHE A 233 6.15 12.09 20.27
CA PHE A 233 5.51 13.30 20.80
C PHE A 233 4.47 12.97 21.89
N GLU A 234 4.14 11.68 22.03
CA GLU A 234 3.35 11.14 23.13
C GLU A 234 3.91 11.59 24.49
N ASP A 235 5.21 11.46 24.69
CA ASP A 235 5.92 11.92 25.90
C ASP A 235 5.72 13.43 26.16
N ALA A 236 5.60 14.24 25.11
CA ALA A 236 5.34 15.67 25.26
C ALA A 236 3.91 15.95 25.75
N ILE A 237 2.94 15.14 25.33
CA ILE A 237 1.56 15.20 25.84
C ILE A 237 1.51 14.75 27.30
N ASP A 238 2.24 13.70 27.67
CA ASP A 238 2.32 13.22 29.05
C ASP A 238 2.93 14.27 30.00
N VAL A 239 3.96 14.99 29.54
CA VAL A 239 4.53 16.11 30.31
C VAL A 239 3.54 17.26 30.44
N LEU A 240 2.74 17.55 29.41
CA LEU A 240 1.70 18.57 29.46
C LEU A 240 0.52 18.20 30.37
N GLU A 241 0.20 16.91 30.51
CA GLU A 241 -0.82 16.41 31.43
C GLU A 241 -0.36 16.56 32.89
N ASN A 242 0.87 16.12 33.18
CA ASN A 242 1.41 16.09 34.54
C ASN A 242 2.08 17.40 34.96
N MET A 243 2.02 18.45 34.14
CA MET A 243 2.67 19.73 34.43
C MET A 243 2.13 20.44 35.68
N GLY A 244 0.96 20.01 36.18
CA GLY A 244 0.42 20.47 37.46
C GLY A 244 1.13 19.88 38.69
N ASP A 245 1.79 18.73 38.52
CA ASP A 245 2.43 17.97 39.59
C ASP A 245 3.95 18.21 39.66
N TYR A 246 4.54 18.76 38.59
CA TYR A 246 5.97 19.04 38.48
C TYR A 246 6.28 20.54 38.36
N SER A 247 7.53 20.92 38.63
CA SER A 247 7.96 22.30 38.40
C SER A 247 7.94 22.63 36.90
N LYS A 248 7.62 23.89 36.57
CA LYS A 248 7.49 24.31 35.17
C LYS A 248 8.82 24.22 34.44
N GLU A 249 9.90 24.57 35.13
CA GLU A 249 11.28 24.52 34.65
C GLU A 249 11.73 23.08 34.35
N GLU A 250 11.40 22.13 35.22
CA GLU A 250 11.70 20.70 35.02
C GLU A 250 10.90 20.13 33.85
N SER A 251 9.61 20.46 33.76
CA SER A 251 8.75 20.06 32.64
C SER A 251 9.29 20.60 31.30
N ILE A 252 9.76 21.85 31.27
CA ILE A 252 10.40 22.44 30.09
C ILE A 252 11.70 21.69 29.73
N LEU A 253 12.51 21.33 30.72
CA LEU A 253 13.76 20.59 30.49
C LEU A 253 13.49 19.19 29.91
N VAL A 254 12.46 18.49 30.39
CA VAL A 254 12.03 17.21 29.81
C VAL A 254 11.56 17.39 28.36
N LEU A 255 10.78 18.44 28.07
CA LEU A 255 10.35 18.77 26.71
C LEU A 255 11.53 19.12 25.79
N GLU A 256 12.55 19.82 26.28
CA GLU A 256 13.76 20.14 25.50
C GLU A 256 14.57 18.88 25.16
N ASN A 257 14.68 17.94 26.11
CA ASN A 257 15.31 16.65 25.86
C ASN A 257 14.51 15.82 24.84
N GLY A 258 13.19 15.79 24.96
CA GLY A 258 12.30 15.16 23.99
C GLY A 258 12.43 15.77 22.59
N LEU A 259 12.57 17.10 22.49
CA LEU A 259 12.78 17.80 21.23
C LEU A 259 14.08 17.35 20.55
N GLN A 260 15.17 17.20 21.31
CA GLN A 260 16.44 16.70 20.77
C GLN A 260 16.31 15.27 20.22
N LEU A 261 15.55 14.40 20.91
CA LEU A 261 15.27 13.04 20.45
C LEU A 261 14.44 13.04 19.15
N LEU A 262 13.41 13.88 19.05
CA LEU A 262 12.64 14.04 17.82
C LEU A 262 13.51 14.54 16.65
N ILE A 263 14.39 15.51 16.89
CA ILE A 263 15.33 16.02 15.87
C ILE A 263 16.27 14.92 15.39
N ARG A 264 16.87 14.16 16.32
CA ARG A 264 17.77 13.04 15.98
C ARG A 264 17.05 11.96 15.17
N SER A 265 15.86 11.54 15.62
CA SER A 265 15.06 10.54 14.89
C SER A 265 14.64 11.02 13.50
N GLY A 266 14.33 12.30 13.33
CA GLY A 266 14.05 12.92 12.04
C GLY A 266 15.27 12.92 11.11
N GLN A 267 16.46 13.20 11.64
CA GLN A 267 17.72 13.17 10.89
C GLN A 267 18.13 11.74 10.49
N GLU A 268 17.96 10.75 11.37
CA GLU A 268 18.22 9.34 11.08
C GLU A 268 17.29 8.82 9.97
N LYS A 269 15.99 9.14 10.03
CA LYS A 269 15.04 8.78 8.96
C LYS A 269 15.41 9.45 7.62
N LYS A 270 15.91 10.70 7.64
CA LYS A 270 16.44 11.37 6.43
C LYS A 270 17.68 10.66 5.88
N ARG A 271 18.63 10.27 6.73
CA ARG A 271 19.84 9.52 6.35
C ARG A 271 19.52 8.14 5.78
N GLY A 272 18.60 7.38 6.39
CA GLY A 272 18.20 6.06 5.89
C GLY A 272 17.59 6.11 4.48
N LYS A 273 16.81 7.15 4.17
CA LYS A 273 16.25 7.36 2.82
C LYS A 273 17.32 7.75 1.80
N ALA A 274 18.27 8.59 2.19
CA ALA A 274 19.43 8.92 1.36
C ALA A 274 20.28 7.67 1.07
N MET A 275 20.48 6.81 2.08
CA MET A 275 21.21 5.55 1.97
C MET A 275 20.50 4.53 1.06
N LEU A 276 19.17 4.42 1.13
CA LEU A 276 18.39 3.60 0.19
C LEU A 276 18.45 4.15 -1.24
N GLY A 277 18.45 5.48 -1.40
CA GLY A 277 18.62 6.13 -2.70
C GLY A 277 20.01 5.86 -3.30
N THR A 278 21.06 5.89 -2.49
CA THR A 278 22.43 5.56 -2.94
C THR A 278 22.57 4.07 -3.24
N LEU A 279 21.98 3.17 -2.45
CA LEU A 279 21.97 1.74 -2.73
C LEU A 279 21.19 1.40 -4.00
N PHE A 280 20.03 2.01 -4.24
CA PHE A 280 19.25 1.81 -5.46
C PHE A 280 19.99 2.33 -6.70
N SER A 281 20.68 3.47 -6.58
CA SER A 281 21.57 4.00 -7.61
C SER A 281 22.72 3.03 -7.92
N GLN A 282 23.37 2.49 -6.89
CA GLN A 282 24.42 1.48 -7.03
C GLN A 282 23.91 0.18 -7.67
N PHE A 283 22.71 -0.29 -7.29
CA PHE A 283 22.09 -1.48 -7.87
C PHE A 283 21.70 -1.26 -9.34
N SER A 284 21.17 -0.08 -9.68
CA SER A 284 20.83 0.31 -11.05
C SER A 284 22.07 0.41 -11.94
N MET A 285 23.20 0.87 -11.39
CA MET A 285 24.49 0.86 -12.10
C MET A 285 25.02 -0.56 -12.33
N MET A 286 24.69 -1.52 -11.45
CA MET A 286 25.13 -2.92 -11.53
C MET A 286 24.33 -3.76 -12.54
N LEU A 287 23.11 -3.34 -12.86
CA LEU A 287 22.18 -4.01 -13.78
C LEU A 287 22.72 -4.24 -15.20
N PRO A 288 23.37 -3.25 -15.87
CA PRO A 288 24.03 -3.50 -17.16
C PRO A 288 25.21 -4.49 -17.06
N PHE A 289 25.97 -4.49 -15.96
CA PHE A 289 27.05 -5.46 -15.77
C PHE A 289 26.54 -6.87 -15.51
N GLY A 290 25.42 -7.00 -14.78
CA GLY A 290 24.71 -8.28 -14.64
C GLY A 290 24.27 -8.85 -15.99
N GLY A 291 23.80 -7.99 -16.90
CA GLY A 291 23.46 -8.37 -18.28
C GLY A 291 24.67 -8.84 -19.10
N VAL A 292 25.81 -8.16 -18.99
CA VAL A 292 27.06 -8.56 -19.67
C VAL A 292 27.62 -9.87 -19.11
N ILE A 293 27.60 -10.07 -17.80
CA ILE A 293 28.03 -11.32 -17.15
C ILE A 293 27.13 -12.48 -17.56
N LEU A 294 25.81 -12.28 -17.60
CA LEU A 294 24.86 -13.29 -18.08
C LEU A 294 25.08 -13.63 -19.56
N LEU A 295 25.26 -12.62 -20.42
CA LEU A 295 25.55 -12.83 -21.84
C LEU A 295 26.88 -13.55 -22.08
N GLY A 296 27.90 -13.30 -21.25
CA GLY A 296 29.19 -14.00 -21.30
C GLY A 296 29.15 -15.41 -20.70
N ALA A 297 28.29 -15.66 -19.71
CA ALA A 297 28.14 -16.96 -19.06
C ALA A 297 27.32 -17.95 -19.91
N VAL A 298 26.37 -17.47 -20.71
CA VAL A 298 25.52 -18.33 -21.57
C VAL A 298 26.34 -19.22 -22.52
N PRO A 299 27.33 -18.72 -23.28
CA PRO A 299 28.21 -19.56 -24.12
C PRO A 299 28.99 -20.61 -23.33
N VAL A 300 29.46 -20.28 -22.12
CA VAL A 300 30.23 -21.19 -21.26
C VAL A 300 29.33 -22.31 -20.74
N ILE A 301 28.10 -21.98 -20.33
CA ILE A 301 27.10 -22.94 -19.89
C ILE A 301 26.69 -23.84 -21.05
N VAL A 302 26.41 -23.29 -22.22
CA VAL A 302 26.08 -24.06 -23.44
C VAL A 302 27.23 -24.98 -23.85
N TYR A 303 28.48 -24.53 -23.75
CA TYR A 303 29.68 -25.34 -24.01
C TYR A 303 29.88 -26.45 -22.97
N ALA A 304 29.63 -26.16 -21.69
CA ALA A 304 29.69 -27.17 -20.62
C ALA A 304 28.60 -28.25 -20.81
N PHE A 305 27.39 -27.84 -21.19
CA PHE A 305 26.31 -28.77 -21.51
C PHE A 305 26.59 -29.58 -22.78
N SER A 306 27.22 -29.00 -23.80
CA SER A 306 27.58 -29.72 -25.02
C SER A 306 28.72 -30.73 -24.80
N MET A 307 29.68 -30.44 -23.92
CA MET A 307 30.68 -31.42 -23.46
C MET A 307 30.04 -32.56 -22.67
N LEU A 308 29.08 -32.26 -21.79
CA LEU A 308 28.34 -33.29 -21.04
C LEU A 308 27.48 -34.16 -21.96
N SER A 309 26.89 -33.60 -23.02
CA SER A 309 26.08 -34.36 -23.97
C SER A 309 26.91 -35.17 -24.97
N SER A 310 28.10 -34.67 -25.35
CA SER A 310 29.01 -35.38 -26.28
C SER A 310 29.87 -36.45 -25.60
N GLY A 311 29.99 -36.42 -24.28
CA GLY A 311 30.57 -37.53 -23.48
C GLY A 311 29.67 -38.76 -23.35
N ILE A 312 28.43 -38.72 -23.87
CA ILE A 312 27.44 -39.82 -23.85
C ILE A 312 27.08 -40.25 -25.28
N ALA A 313 28.04 -40.28 -26.20
CA ALA A 313 27.91 -41.00 -27.46
C ALA A 313 28.70 -42.32 -27.38
N PRO A 314 28.08 -43.49 -27.58
CA PRO A 314 28.79 -44.75 -27.64
C PRO A 314 29.67 -44.73 -28.90
N THR A 315 30.96 -45.01 -28.74
CA THR A 315 31.85 -45.35 -29.86
C THR A 315 31.29 -46.57 -30.61
N PRO A 316 31.45 -46.61 -31.95
CA PRO A 316 30.86 -47.65 -32.80
C PRO A 316 31.24 -49.08 -32.43
#